data_AF-A0A8J8BM92-F1
#
_entry.id   AF-A0A8J8BM92-F1
#
_cell.length_a   1.000
_cell.length_b   1.000
_cell.length_c   1.000
_cell.angle_alpha   90.00
_cell.angle_beta   90.00
_cell.angle_gamma   90.00
#
_symmetry.space_group_name_H-M   'P 1'
#
loop_
_entity.id
_entity.type
_entity.pdbx_description
1 polymer ?
#
loop_
_entity_poly.entity_id
_entity_poly.type
_entity_poly.pdbx_seq_one_letter_code
_entity_poly.pdbx_strand_id
1 'polypeptide(L)'
;MDKKYYELKKGREKHVFTGKTPRQAALKAATRGFTDIQLRERGRRNADRTYSIHTFKGSVATVDAPRNRPSWLPARVKKPIVKKVGVKRVNKS
;
A
#
# COMPACT_ATOMS: atom_id res chain seq x y z
N MET A 1 -9.13 5.58 -17.42
CA MET A 1 -9.12 5.40 -15.94
C MET A 1 -7.67 5.45 -15.46
N ASP A 2 -7.28 6.54 -14.83
CA ASP A 2 -5.88 6.92 -14.67
C ASP A 2 -5.15 6.07 -13.63
N LYS A 3 -4.07 5.43 -14.09
CA LYS A 3 -3.20 4.60 -13.26
C LYS A 3 -2.28 5.53 -12.47
N LYS A 4 -2.43 5.55 -11.14
CA LYS A 4 -1.52 6.31 -10.26
C LYS A 4 -0.38 5.42 -9.78
N TYR A 5 0.77 6.05 -9.60
CA TYR A 5 1.99 5.41 -9.12
C TYR A 5 2.30 5.94 -7.72
N TYR A 6 2.60 5.04 -6.81
CA TYR A 6 2.95 5.33 -5.43
C TYR A 6 4.31 4.75 -5.12
N GLU A 7 5.19 5.55 -4.54
CA GLU A 7 6.54 5.16 -4.16
C GLU A 7 6.59 4.85 -2.68
N LEU A 8 7.05 3.65 -2.34
CA LEU A 8 7.42 3.23 -0.99
C LEU A 8 8.93 3.36 -0.84
N LYS A 9 9.37 4.03 0.22
CA LYS A 9 10.79 4.04 0.62
C LYS A 9 10.98 3.11 1.81
N LYS A 10 11.84 2.09 1.69
CA LYS A 10 12.27 1.23 2.79
C LYS A 10 13.79 1.29 2.88
N GLY A 11 14.31 2.02 3.85
CA GLY A 11 15.74 2.28 3.94
C GLY A 11 16.28 2.98 2.69
N ARG A 12 17.23 2.34 2.00
CA ARG A 12 17.83 2.83 0.75
C ARG A 12 17.04 2.42 -0.49
N GLU A 13 16.17 1.43 -0.38
CA GLU A 13 15.41 0.89 -1.51
C GLU A 13 14.13 1.69 -1.76
N LYS A 14 13.77 1.78 -3.05
CA LYS A 14 12.53 2.40 -3.52
C LYS A 14 11.72 1.35 -4.26
N HIS A 15 10.48 1.16 -3.85
CA HIS A 15 9.52 0.28 -4.54
C HIS A 15 8.39 1.12 -5.10
N VAL A 16 7.95 0.81 -6.32
CA VAL A 16 6.85 1.50 -6.98
C VAL A 16 5.64 0.58 -7.08
N PHE A 17 4.51 1.03 -6.54
CA PHE A 17 3.24 0.32 -6.56
C PHE A 17 2.21 1.10 -7.35
N THR A 18 1.39 0.39 -8.12
CA THR A 18 0.31 0.98 -8.91
C THR A 18 -1.02 0.84 -8.19
N GLY A 19 -1.90 1.84 -8.26
CA GLY A 19 -3.23 1.77 -7.68
C GLY A 19 -4.08 2.98 -8.04
N LYS A 20 -5.40 2.89 -7.83
CA LYS A 20 -6.29 4.07 -7.95
C LYS A 20 -6.20 4.94 -6.70
N THR A 21 -5.99 4.31 -5.53
CA THR A 21 -5.88 4.98 -4.24
C THR A 21 -4.59 4.59 -3.51
N PRO A 22 -4.08 5.41 -2.58
CA PRO A 22 -2.90 5.06 -1.79
C PRO A 22 -3.13 3.79 -0.94
N ARG A 23 -4.38 3.53 -0.53
CA ARG A 23 -4.74 2.30 0.19
C ARG A 23 -4.56 1.05 -0.67
N GLN A 24 -4.94 1.09 -1.95
CA GLN A 24 -4.74 -0.04 -2.86
C GLN A 24 -3.26 -0.34 -3.08
N ALA A 25 -2.43 0.70 -3.24
CA ALA A 25 -0.99 0.54 -3.30
C ALA A 25 -0.43 -0.04 -2.00
N ALA A 26 -0.94 0.39 -0.84
CA ALA A 26 -0.56 -0.16 0.46
C ALA A 26 -0.93 -1.63 0.62
N LEU A 27 -2.12 -2.05 0.16
CA LEU A 27 -2.53 -3.46 0.18
C LEU A 27 -1.55 -4.34 -0.62
N LYS A 28 -1.14 -3.86 -1.81
CA LYS A 28 -0.14 -4.56 -2.63
C LYS A 28 1.22 -4.65 -1.94
N ALA A 29 1.64 -3.59 -1.27
CA ALA A 29 2.85 -3.61 -0.44
C ALA A 29 2.72 -4.61 0.72
N ALA A 30 1.59 -4.63 1.43
CA ALA A 30 1.36 -5.59 2.51
C ALA A 30 1.39 -7.04 2.01
N THR A 31 0.84 -7.35 0.83
CA THR A 31 0.94 -8.67 0.19
C THR A 31 2.39 -9.10 -0.05
N ARG A 32 3.29 -8.14 -0.31
CA ARG A 32 4.73 -8.40 -0.51
C ARG A 32 5.50 -8.55 0.81
N GLY A 33 4.85 -8.39 1.97
CA GLY A 33 5.47 -8.52 3.29
C GLY A 33 5.92 -7.19 3.91
N PHE A 34 5.54 -6.04 3.36
CA PHE A 34 5.84 -4.75 3.99
C PHE A 34 4.87 -4.46 5.14
N THR A 35 5.41 -4.18 6.33
CA THR A 35 4.62 -3.81 7.52
C THR A 35 4.52 -2.30 7.68
N ASP A 36 5.63 -1.57 7.63
CA ASP A 36 5.66 -0.12 7.72
C ASP A 36 5.69 0.49 6.31
N ILE A 37 4.54 1.03 5.91
CA ILE A 37 4.30 1.43 4.52
C ILE A 37 4.14 2.95 4.47
N GLN A 38 5.16 3.63 3.92
CA GLN A 38 5.14 5.07 3.67
C GLN A 38 5.06 5.33 2.16
N LEU A 39 3.89 5.75 1.68
CA LEU A 39 3.62 5.92 0.26
C LEU A 39 3.52 7.39 -0.13
N ARG A 40 4.24 7.75 -1.18
CA ARG A 40 4.13 9.06 -1.86
C ARG A 40 3.54 8.87 -3.25
N GLU A 41 2.56 9.69 -3.63
CA GLU A 41 2.05 9.72 -5.00
C GLU A 41 3.08 10.37 -5.94
N ARG A 42 3.47 9.68 -7.01
CA ARG A 42 4.43 10.19 -8.00
C ARG A 42 3.74 11.21 -8.91
N GLY A 43 4.39 12.35 -9.12
CA GLY A 43 3.89 13.43 -9.98
C GLY A 43 2.89 14.37 -9.31
N ARG A 44 2.37 14.05 -8.13
CA ARG A 44 1.48 14.96 -7.38
C ARG A 44 2.26 15.78 -6.36
N ARG A 45 2.07 17.10 -6.42
CA ARG A 45 2.51 18.05 -5.39
C ARG A 45 1.29 18.79 -4.84
N ASN A 46 1.38 19.17 -3.58
CA ASN A 46 0.43 20.09 -2.97
C ASN A 46 0.69 21.53 -3.52
N ALA A 47 -0.26 22.44 -3.32
CA ALA A 47 -0.15 23.84 -3.79
C ALA A 47 1.07 24.58 -3.21
N ASP A 48 1.42 24.26 -1.96
CA ASP A 48 2.61 24.70 -1.23
C ASP A 48 3.91 24.01 -1.68
N ARG A 49 3.88 23.27 -2.80
CA ARG A 49 4.99 22.47 -3.36
C ARG A 49 5.48 21.33 -2.44
N THR A 50 4.71 20.98 -1.40
CA THR A 50 5.03 19.86 -0.51
C THR A 50 4.53 18.52 -1.05
N TYR A 51 5.05 17.44 -0.46
CA TYR A 51 4.60 16.08 -0.74
C TYR A 51 3.78 15.53 0.43
N SER A 52 2.72 14.80 0.09
CA SER A 52 1.92 14.05 1.05
C SER A 52 2.40 12.59 1.10
N ILE A 53 2.93 12.18 2.25
CA ILE A 53 3.33 10.80 2.54
C ILE A 53 2.24 10.14 3.36
N HIS A 54 1.54 9.18 2.75
CA HIS A 54 0.55 8.37 3.42
C HIS A 54 1.22 7.24 4.18
N THR A 55 1.03 7.18 5.50
CA THR A 55 1.60 6.13 6.35
C THR A 55 0.54 5.10 6.69
N PHE A 56 0.84 3.83 6.42
CA PHE A 56 0.00 2.68 6.71
C PHE A 56 0.80 1.63 7.48
N LYS A 57 0.10 0.88 8.34
CA LYS A 57 0.58 -0.39 8.89
C LYS A 57 -0.08 -1.53 8.15
N GLY A 58 0.74 -2.34 7.48
CA GLY A 58 0.34 -3.56 6.79
C GLY A 58 0.52 -4.79 7.68
N SER A 59 -0.40 -5.73 7.56
CA SER A 59 -0.29 -7.07 8.10
C SER A 59 -0.92 -8.07 7.12
N VAL A 60 -0.60 -9.35 7.29
CA VAL A 60 -1.23 -10.42 6.52
C VAL A 60 -1.89 -11.36 7.51
N ALA A 61 -3.21 -11.51 7.39
CA ALA A 61 -3.97 -12.47 8.18
C ALA A 61 -4.27 -13.69 7.33
N THR A 62 -4.23 -14.88 7.92
CA THR A 62 -4.73 -16.11 7.28
C THR A 62 -6.21 -16.23 7.62
N VAL A 63 -7.06 -16.24 6.60
CA VAL A 63 -8.51 -16.40 6.76
C VAL A 63 -8.97 -17.67 6.06
N ASP A 64 -10.03 -18.28 6.57
CA ASP A 64 -10.62 -19.44 5.92
C ASP A 64 -11.28 -19.00 4.62
N ALA A 65 -11.10 -19.82 3.58
CA ALA A 65 -11.68 -19.59 2.27
C ALA A 65 -13.22 -19.75 2.35
N PRO A 66 -13.98 -19.01 1.52
CA PRO A 66 -15.43 -19.09 1.51
C PRO A 66 -15.90 -20.51 1.19
N ARG A 67 -17.10 -20.89 1.69
CA ARG A 67 -17.69 -22.22 1.44
C ARG A 67 -17.79 -22.56 -0.04
N ASN A 68 -18.09 -21.58 -0.90
CA ASN A 68 -18.17 -21.72 -2.35
C ASN A 68 -16.81 -21.49 -3.04
N ARG A 69 -15.71 -22.01 -2.45
CA ARG A 69 -14.38 -21.88 -3.06
C ARG A 69 -14.24 -22.85 -4.24
N PRO A 70 -13.55 -22.44 -5.32
CA PRO A 70 -13.17 -23.37 -6.37
C PRO A 70 -12.13 -24.37 -5.85
N SER A 71 -12.07 -25.56 -6.46
CA SER A 71 -11.23 -26.69 -6.01
C SER A 71 -9.73 -26.37 -5.99
N TRP A 72 -9.27 -25.47 -6.87
CA TRP A 72 -7.87 -25.04 -6.95
C TRP A 72 -7.43 -24.06 -5.85
N LEU A 73 -8.35 -23.43 -5.12
CA LEU A 73 -8.03 -22.46 -4.07
C LEU A 73 -7.87 -23.18 -2.73
N PRO A 74 -6.78 -23.02 -1.97
CA PRO A 74 -6.60 -23.71 -0.68
C PRO A 74 -7.66 -23.33 0.35
N ALA A 75 -7.85 -24.18 1.36
CA ALA A 75 -8.83 -23.97 2.43
C ALA A 75 -8.56 -22.71 3.28
N ARG A 76 -7.30 -22.26 3.31
CA ARG A 76 -6.86 -21.04 4.00
C ARG A 76 -6.14 -20.12 3.03
N VAL A 77 -6.51 -18.84 3.03
CA VAL A 77 -5.95 -17.82 2.15
C VAL A 77 -5.33 -16.68 2.94
N LYS A 78 -4.21 -16.16 2.43
CA LYS A 78 -3.56 -14.97 2.98
C LYS A 78 -4.32 -13.72 2.52
N LYS A 79 -4.86 -12.96 3.47
CA LYS A 79 -5.55 -11.70 3.24
C LYS A 79 -4.69 -10.53 3.76
N PRO A 80 -4.18 -9.66 2.88
CA PRO A 80 -3.48 -8.46 3.31
C PRO A 80 -4.48 -7.48 3.94
N ILE A 81 -4.10 -6.92 5.07
CA ILE A 81 -4.85 -5.90 5.80
C ILE A 81 -3.94 -4.68 5.93
N VAL A 82 -4.50 -3.48 5.73
CA VAL A 82 -3.78 -2.23 5.98
C VAL A 82 -4.61 -1.31 6.86
N LYS A 83 -3.97 -0.75 7.88
CA LYS A 83 -4.52 0.30 8.74
C LYS A 83 -3.84 1.62 8.42
N LYS A 84 -4.61 2.67 8.17
CA LYS A 84 -4.06 4.01 7.95
C LYS A 84 -3.62 4.56 9.31
N VAL A 85 -2.36 4.96 9.40
CA VAL A 85 -1.80 5.59 10.61
C VAL A 85 -1.95 7.10 10.52
N GLY A 86 -1.68 7.67 9.34
CA GLY A 86 -1.76 9.11 9.14
C GLY A 86 -1.24 9.55 7.78
N VAL A 87 -1.12 10.86 7.61
CA VAL A 87 -0.51 11.49 6.44
C VAL A 87 0.47 12.54 6.95
N LYS A 88 1.72 12.45 6.50
CA LYS A 88 2.76 13.45 6.79
C LYS A 88 2.92 14.37 5.58
N ARG A 89 3.00 15.67 5.82
CA ARG A 89 3.45 16.62 4.80
C ARG A 89 4.95 16.81 4.96
N VAL A 90 5.67 16.72 3.84
CA VAL A 90 7.12 16.92 3.82
C VAL A 90 7.49 17.89 2.71
N ASN A 91 8.40 18.81 3.04
CA ASN A 91 9.05 19.65 2.05
C ASN A 91 10.04 18.80 1.24
N LYS A 92 10.30 19.20 0.00
CA LYS A 92 11.45 18.66 -0.72
C LYS A 92 12.69 19.29 -0.08
N SER A 93 13.40 18.54 0.77
CA SER A 93 14.79 18.85 1.10
C SER A 93 15.66 18.71 -0.15
#